data_AF-P23667-F1
#
_entry.id   AF-P23667-F1
#
_cell.length_a   1.000
_cell.length_b   1.000
_cell.length_c   1.000
_cell.angle_alpha   90.00
_cell.angle_beta   90.00
_cell.angle_gamma   90.00
#
_symmetry.space_group_name_H-M   'P 1'
#
loop_
_entity.id
_entity.type
_entity.pdbx_description
1 polymer ?
#
loop_
_entity_poly.entity_id
_entity_poly.type
_entity_poly.pdbx_seq_one_letter_code
_entity_poly.pdbx_strand_id
1 'polypeptide(L)'
;GRVVTVYHALVIEKERKCLNFELSVNVKEVQLARPPEGAKATVSIEACARHLKNVDATMSIIDISMMTGFSPDTDSLDRLMKGVDKYISKYEVNKGANDKGTLILYLDKVSHIDEECVKFYAHQYFEVGFIQPASVTVYDYYTPDNRCTKFYHVEEGSALLGRICQGDICRCAEENCFMQQQIEGKITADMRVNMACAPGVDFVYKATLTELQPSDNYDNYVMTIKKVIKQGTDEDPEDKTRNFISHIKCRKALNMQLNRDYLIWGVTGDLWRQPDGYSYIIGKDTWMEWWPNERECQQRENQDLCDDFETVSDNLEIVGCPN
;
A
#
# COMPACT_ATOMS: atom_id res chain seq x y z
N GLY A 1 -32.54 18.71 -15.72
CA GLY A 1 -31.09 18.93 -15.52
C GLY A 1 -30.39 17.59 -15.45
N ARG A 2 -29.18 17.47 -16.00
CA ARG A 2 -28.33 16.28 -15.78
C ARG A 2 -27.74 16.37 -14.37
N VAL A 3 -27.87 15.30 -13.60
CA VAL A 3 -27.15 15.11 -12.33
C VAL A 3 -25.84 14.39 -12.66
N VAL A 4 -24.72 14.96 -12.24
CA VAL A 4 -23.39 14.37 -12.38
C VAL A 4 -22.90 14.05 -10.98
N THR A 5 -22.61 12.78 -10.70
CA THR A 5 -21.98 12.35 -9.45
C THR A 5 -20.51 12.12 -9.72
N VAL A 6 -19.65 12.82 -8.99
CA VAL A 6 -18.20 12.64 -9.02
C VAL A 6 -17.82 11.72 -7.86
N TYR A 7 -17.04 10.69 -8.12
CA TYR A 7 -16.53 9.75 -7.12
C TYR A 7 -15.09 9.35 -7.47
N HIS A 8 -14.34 8.85 -6.49
CA HIS A 8 -13.03 8.27 -6.73
C HIS A 8 -13.18 6.82 -7.19
N ALA A 9 -12.75 6.52 -8.40
CA ALA A 9 -12.71 5.16 -8.93
C ALA A 9 -11.31 4.58 -8.77
N LEU A 10 -11.23 3.30 -8.41
CA LEU A 10 -10.01 2.52 -8.56
C LEU A 10 -9.95 2.06 -10.02
N VAL A 11 -8.82 2.29 -10.69
CA VAL A 11 -8.62 1.83 -12.08
C VAL A 11 -8.74 0.31 -12.13
N ILE A 12 -9.77 -0.15 -12.82
CA ILE A 12 -10.11 -1.58 -12.98
C ILE A 12 -9.19 -2.15 -14.07
N GLU A 13 -8.82 -3.44 -14.01
CA GLU A 13 -7.91 -4.05 -15.00
C GLU A 13 -8.33 -3.85 -16.47
N LYS A 14 -9.64 -3.73 -16.75
CA LYS A 14 -10.14 -3.42 -18.09
C LYS A 14 -9.68 -2.06 -18.60
N GLU A 15 -9.56 -1.07 -17.72
CA GLU A 15 -9.06 0.28 -18.03
C GLU A 15 -7.53 0.32 -18.12
N ARG A 16 -6.83 -0.72 -17.63
CA ARG A 16 -5.37 -0.86 -17.79
C ARG A 16 -4.98 -1.41 -19.16
N LYS A 17 -5.93 -1.86 -19.97
CA LYS A 17 -5.62 -2.36 -21.31
C LYS A 17 -5.22 -1.19 -22.20
N CYS A 18 -3.92 -0.98 -22.30
CA CYS A 18 -3.33 -0.05 -23.24
C CYS A 18 -3.51 -0.59 -24.67
N LEU A 19 -4.46 -0.03 -25.41
CA LEU A 19 -4.83 -0.52 -26.74
C LEU A 19 -3.88 0.00 -27.83
N ASN A 20 -3.59 1.30 -27.80
CA ASN A 20 -2.84 1.97 -28.87
C ASN A 20 -1.39 2.26 -28.52
N PHE A 21 -1.02 2.19 -27.25
CA PHE A 21 0.31 2.55 -26.77
C PHE A 21 0.89 1.44 -25.92
N GLU A 22 2.17 1.17 -26.10
CA GLU A 22 3.00 0.59 -25.05
C GLU A 22 3.51 1.75 -24.19
N LEU A 23 3.42 1.60 -22.86
CA LEU A 23 3.88 2.61 -21.90
C LEU A 23 4.63 1.92 -20.78
N SER A 24 5.85 2.38 -20.52
CA SER A 24 6.66 2.00 -19.37
C SER A 24 7.05 3.26 -18.59
N VAL A 25 7.19 3.12 -17.26
CA VAL A 25 7.56 4.21 -16.36
C VAL A 25 8.58 3.68 -15.37
N ASN A 26 9.70 4.38 -15.25
CA ASN A 26 10.78 4.06 -14.33
C ASN A 26 11.04 5.25 -13.41
N VAL A 27 11.16 4.98 -12.11
CA VAL A 27 11.46 6.00 -11.10
C VAL A 27 12.59 5.53 -10.23
N LYS A 28 13.60 6.39 -10.05
CA LYS A 28 14.78 6.09 -9.23
C LYS A 28 15.13 7.29 -8.38
N GLU A 29 15.47 7.04 -7.12
CA GLU A 29 16.06 8.06 -6.28
C GLU A 29 17.47 8.42 -6.77
N VAL A 30 17.80 9.71 -6.78
CA VAL A 30 19.08 10.22 -7.27
C VAL A 30 19.64 11.28 -6.32
N GLN A 31 20.95 11.23 -6.13
CA GLN A 31 21.67 12.27 -5.39
C GLN A 31 22.27 13.27 -6.37
N LEU A 32 21.72 14.47 -6.42
CA LEU A 32 22.27 15.55 -7.23
C LEU A 32 23.40 16.26 -6.49
N ALA A 33 24.47 16.62 -7.20
CA ALA A 33 25.58 17.39 -6.62
C ALA A 33 25.15 18.79 -6.13
N ARG A 34 24.08 19.34 -6.71
CA ARG A 34 23.46 20.62 -6.34
C ARG A 34 21.95 20.48 -6.45
N PRO A 35 21.26 19.97 -5.41
CA PRO A 35 19.81 19.97 -5.39
C PRO A 35 19.28 21.41 -5.29
N PRO A 36 18.06 21.68 -5.76
CA PRO A 36 17.41 22.97 -5.54
C PRO A 36 17.27 23.28 -4.05
N GLU A 37 17.25 24.57 -3.71
CA GLU A 37 17.09 25.03 -2.33
C GLU A 37 15.76 24.53 -1.76
N GLY A 38 15.82 23.90 -0.58
CA GLY A 38 14.66 23.32 0.11
C GLY A 38 14.23 21.93 -0.36
N ALA A 39 14.87 21.35 -1.39
CA ALA A 39 14.59 19.98 -1.80
C ALA A 39 15.15 18.98 -0.77
N LYS A 40 14.29 18.12 -0.23
CA LYS A 40 14.64 17.05 0.72
C LYS A 40 15.16 15.79 0.02
N ALA A 41 14.55 15.44 -1.10
CA ALA A 41 14.89 14.28 -1.91
C ALA A 41 14.73 14.62 -3.40
N THR A 42 15.42 13.87 -4.27
CA THR A 42 15.28 13.99 -5.72
C THR A 42 15.10 12.62 -6.34
N VAL A 43 14.17 12.52 -7.27
CA VAL A 43 13.95 11.32 -8.09
C VAL A 43 14.12 11.65 -9.56
N SER A 44 14.58 10.68 -10.35
CA SER A 44 14.52 10.69 -11.79
C SER A 44 13.28 9.93 -12.23
N ILE A 45 12.44 10.55 -13.04
CA ILE A 45 11.25 9.95 -13.64
C ILE A 45 11.50 9.82 -15.14
N GLU A 46 11.34 8.61 -15.67
CA GLU A 46 11.49 8.28 -17.08
C GLU A 46 10.20 7.62 -17.56
N ALA A 47 9.54 8.24 -18.54
CA ALA A 47 8.34 7.72 -19.16
C ALA A 47 8.66 7.41 -20.63
N CYS A 48 8.39 6.18 -21.05
CA CYS A 48 8.68 5.71 -22.39
C CYS A 48 7.41 5.20 -23.05
N ALA A 49 7.15 5.65 -24.27
CA ALA A 49 5.95 5.30 -25.02
C ALA A 49 6.29 4.87 -26.44
N ARG A 50 5.52 3.91 -26.96
CA ARG A 50 5.57 3.49 -28.36
C ARG A 50 4.16 3.28 -28.89
N HIS A 51 3.88 3.76 -30.08
CA HIS A 51 2.58 3.57 -30.69
C HIS A 51 2.48 2.16 -31.30
N LEU A 52 1.37 1.48 -31.07
CA LEU A 52 1.18 0.09 -31.47
C LEU A 52 0.54 -0.09 -32.85
N LYS A 53 0.12 1.01 -33.50
CA LYS A 53 -0.40 0.95 -34.87
C LYS A 53 0.72 1.11 -35.90
N ASN A 54 0.41 0.97 -37.18
CA ASN A 54 1.40 0.96 -38.26
C ASN A 54 1.86 2.37 -38.72
N VAL A 55 1.62 3.40 -37.92
CA VAL A 55 1.97 4.81 -38.22
C VAL A 55 2.35 5.51 -36.93
N ASP A 56 3.19 6.54 -37.00
CA ASP A 56 3.48 7.39 -35.83
C ASP A 56 2.21 8.08 -35.32
N ALA A 57 2.02 8.13 -34.01
CA ALA A 57 0.92 8.88 -33.41
C ALA A 57 1.29 10.36 -33.36
N THR A 58 0.61 11.21 -34.12
CA THR A 58 0.92 12.64 -34.19
C THR A 58 0.27 13.39 -33.02
N MET A 59 0.91 14.46 -32.55
CA MET A 59 0.40 15.32 -31.45
C MET A 59 0.00 14.52 -30.20
N SER A 60 0.89 13.67 -29.73
CA SER A 60 0.65 12.87 -28.52
C SER A 60 0.85 13.70 -27.27
N ILE A 61 0.09 13.38 -26.21
CA ILE A 61 0.19 14.01 -24.89
C ILE A 61 0.63 12.96 -23.88
N ILE A 62 1.59 13.33 -23.03
CA ILE A 62 1.94 12.61 -21.81
C ILE A 62 1.51 13.46 -20.62
N ASP A 63 0.48 13.01 -19.91
CA ASP A 63 -0.07 13.63 -18.70
C ASP A 63 0.45 12.90 -17.46
N ILE A 64 1.22 13.60 -16.63
CA ILE A 64 1.94 13.06 -15.49
C ILE A 64 1.42 13.74 -14.22
N SER A 65 0.77 12.98 -13.34
CA SER A 65 0.51 13.44 -11.98
C SER A 65 1.75 13.24 -11.12
N MET A 66 2.08 14.20 -10.25
CA MET A 66 3.20 14.07 -9.32
C MET A 66 2.83 13.26 -8.09
N MET A 67 3.83 12.58 -7.52
CA MET A 67 3.73 11.98 -6.18
C MET A 67 3.53 13.09 -5.15
N THR A 68 2.83 12.78 -4.07
CA THR A 68 2.54 13.76 -3.01
C THR A 68 3.85 14.37 -2.48
N GLY A 69 3.94 15.70 -2.44
CA GLY A 69 5.11 16.43 -1.97
C GLY A 69 6.21 16.65 -3.01
N PHE A 70 6.10 16.06 -4.21
CA PHE A 70 7.04 16.23 -5.32
C PHE A 70 6.59 17.30 -6.32
N SER A 71 7.55 17.98 -6.93
CA SER A 71 7.33 18.90 -8.05
C SER A 71 8.39 18.68 -9.14
N PRO A 72 8.03 18.80 -10.42
CA PRO A 72 8.96 18.55 -11.52
C PRO A 72 10.04 19.64 -11.57
N ASP A 73 11.24 19.24 -11.97
CA ASP A 73 12.37 20.13 -12.21
C ASP A 73 12.20 20.86 -13.54
N THR A 74 11.97 22.16 -13.48
CA THR A 74 11.76 22.98 -14.68
C THR A 74 13.00 23.06 -15.56
N ASP A 75 14.21 22.95 -14.98
CA ASP A 75 15.46 22.99 -15.74
C ASP A 75 15.61 21.75 -16.63
N SER A 76 15.24 20.57 -16.13
CA SER A 76 15.18 19.33 -16.90
C SER A 76 14.18 19.42 -18.05
N LEU A 77 12.98 19.97 -17.77
CA LEU A 77 11.93 20.12 -18.79
C LEU A 77 12.32 21.12 -19.88
N ASP A 78 12.94 22.23 -19.50
CA ASP A 78 13.46 23.22 -20.44
C ASP A 78 14.52 22.63 -21.37
N ARG A 79 15.37 21.72 -20.88
CA ARG A 79 16.36 21.00 -21.70
C ARG A 79 15.70 20.06 -22.71
N LEU A 80 14.64 19.35 -22.30
CA LEU A 80 13.88 18.49 -23.21
C LEU A 80 13.20 19.30 -24.33
N MET A 81 12.69 20.50 -24.00
CA MET A 81 11.99 21.37 -24.95
C MET A 81 12.92 22.13 -25.90
N LYS A 82 14.04 22.66 -25.37
CA LYS A 82 14.98 23.53 -26.12
C LYS A 82 16.15 22.76 -26.73
N GLY A 83 16.28 21.46 -26.42
CA GLY A 83 17.33 20.59 -26.96
C GLY A 83 17.28 20.47 -28.48
N VAL A 84 18.39 20.04 -29.08
CA VAL A 84 18.51 19.91 -30.55
C VAL A 84 17.49 18.91 -31.10
N ASP A 85 17.29 17.80 -30.38
CA ASP A 85 16.36 16.74 -30.79
C ASP A 85 14.89 17.08 -30.51
N LYS A 86 14.61 18.16 -29.76
CA LYS A 86 13.27 18.63 -29.37
C LYS A 86 12.33 17.48 -28.95
N TYR A 87 12.73 16.73 -27.93
CA TYR A 87 11.96 15.61 -27.41
C TYR A 87 10.52 15.98 -26.99
N ILE A 88 10.30 17.23 -26.58
CA ILE A 88 8.97 17.77 -26.31
C ILE A 88 8.78 19.12 -27.01
N SER A 89 7.58 19.38 -27.50
CA SER A 89 7.22 20.62 -28.17
C SER A 89 6.87 21.72 -27.16
N LYS A 90 6.23 21.33 -26.04
CA LYS A 90 5.81 22.22 -24.95
C LYS A 90 5.58 21.41 -23.68
N TYR A 91 5.68 22.05 -22.53
CA TYR A 91 5.15 21.52 -21.27
C TYR A 91 4.29 22.54 -20.52
N GLU A 92 3.39 22.05 -19.67
CA GLU A 92 2.58 22.85 -18.74
C GLU A 92 2.64 22.21 -17.35
N VAL A 93 3.03 22.99 -16.34
CA VAL A 93 3.01 22.56 -14.94
C VAL A 93 1.81 23.22 -14.27
N ASN A 94 0.78 22.42 -13.96
CA ASN A 94 -0.38 22.87 -13.24
C ASN A 94 -0.21 22.57 -11.75
N LYS A 95 -0.11 23.64 -10.96
CA LYS A 95 -0.30 23.57 -9.51
C LYS A 95 -1.81 23.53 -9.26
N GLY A 96 -2.41 22.35 -9.40
CA GLY A 96 -3.85 22.16 -9.14
C GLY A 96 -4.23 22.56 -7.72
N ALA A 97 -5.53 22.79 -7.48
CA ALA A 97 -6.09 23.06 -6.15
C ALA A 97 -6.00 21.87 -5.17
N ASN A 98 -5.54 20.72 -5.65
CA ASN A 98 -5.26 19.53 -4.85
C ASN A 98 -3.74 19.35 -4.82
N ASP A 99 -3.15 18.97 -3.69
CA ASP A 99 -1.70 18.87 -3.41
C ASP A 99 -0.83 18.08 -4.41
N LYS A 100 -1.42 17.51 -5.48
CA LYS A 100 -0.74 16.85 -6.59
C LYS A 100 -0.58 17.82 -7.75
N GLY A 101 0.63 18.34 -7.94
CA GLY A 101 0.98 19.03 -9.18
C GLY A 101 0.84 18.08 -10.38
N THR A 102 0.38 18.60 -11.51
CA THR A 102 0.36 17.84 -12.78
C THR A 102 1.29 18.47 -13.79
N LEU A 103 1.91 17.63 -14.61
CA LEU A 103 2.82 17.98 -15.69
C LEU A 103 2.25 17.42 -16.99
N ILE A 104 1.94 18.29 -17.93
CA ILE A 104 1.48 17.92 -19.26
C ILE A 104 2.63 18.16 -20.23
N LEU A 105 3.02 17.13 -20.97
CA LEU A 105 4.03 17.19 -22.03
C LEU A 105 3.34 17.01 -23.38
N TYR A 106 3.65 17.90 -24.32
CA TYR A 106 3.18 17.82 -25.70
C TYR A 106 4.32 17.31 -26.58
N LEU A 107 4.07 16.22 -27.31
CA LEU A 107 5.02 15.61 -28.24
C LEU A 107 4.48 15.77 -29.66
N ASP A 108 5.34 16.15 -30.61
CA ASP A 108 4.96 16.27 -32.02
C ASP A 108 4.51 14.90 -32.58
N LYS A 109 5.15 13.83 -32.12
CA LYS A 109 4.77 12.46 -32.43
C LYS A 109 5.23 11.46 -31.36
N VAL A 110 4.74 10.24 -31.45
CA VAL A 110 5.30 9.05 -30.80
C VAL A 110 5.48 7.98 -31.88
N SER A 111 6.71 7.52 -32.06
CA SER A 111 7.09 6.51 -33.03
C SER A 111 6.33 5.19 -32.84
N HIS A 112 6.00 4.54 -33.96
CA HIS A 112 5.49 3.17 -33.94
C HIS A 112 6.58 2.09 -33.96
N ILE A 113 7.82 2.49 -34.30
CA ILE A 113 8.96 1.59 -34.46
C ILE A 113 9.79 1.59 -33.18
N ASP A 114 10.26 2.76 -32.78
CA ASP A 114 11.18 2.95 -31.65
C ASP A 114 10.41 3.41 -30.42
N GLU A 115 10.92 3.06 -29.24
CA GLU A 115 10.38 3.59 -27.98
C GLU A 115 10.90 5.02 -27.77
N GLU A 116 9.98 5.97 -27.58
CA GLU A 116 10.30 7.36 -27.30
C GLU A 116 10.22 7.63 -25.79
N CYS A 117 11.34 8.06 -25.20
CA CYS A 117 11.47 8.27 -23.77
C CYS A 117 11.67 9.74 -23.42
N VAL A 118 10.99 10.19 -22.37
CA VAL A 118 11.20 11.50 -21.73
C VAL A 118 11.65 11.28 -20.30
N LYS A 119 12.73 11.97 -19.90
CA LYS A 119 13.35 11.82 -18.58
C LYS A 119 13.58 13.18 -17.93
N PHE A 120 13.11 13.34 -16.70
CA PHE A 120 13.23 14.58 -15.94
C PHE A 120 13.41 14.29 -14.45
N TYR A 121 13.92 15.27 -13.70
CA TYR A 121 13.97 15.18 -12.25
C TYR A 121 12.69 15.70 -11.59
N ALA A 122 12.35 15.17 -10.43
CA ALA A 122 11.34 15.74 -9.55
C ALA A 122 11.89 15.84 -8.12
N HIS A 123 11.58 16.93 -7.45
CA HIS A 123 12.11 17.27 -6.13
C HIS A 123 11.01 17.23 -5.07
N GLN A 124 11.31 16.62 -3.92
CA GLN A 124 10.42 16.60 -2.78
C GLN A 124 10.65 17.85 -1.92
N TYR A 125 9.61 18.64 -1.69
CA TYR A 125 9.67 19.83 -0.83
C TYR A 125 8.91 19.63 0.49
N PHE A 126 7.90 18.76 0.48
CA PHE A 126 7.10 18.44 1.66
C PHE A 126 7.25 16.97 2.01
N GLU A 127 7.54 16.74 3.28
CA GLU A 127 7.57 15.39 3.83
C GLU A 127 6.18 15.03 4.28
N VAL A 128 5.67 13.95 3.70
CA VAL A 128 4.34 13.43 3.98
C VAL A 128 4.52 12.01 4.50
N GLY A 129 3.76 11.63 5.54
CA GLY A 129 3.88 10.31 6.14
C GLY A 129 3.61 9.17 5.16
N PHE A 130 2.77 9.41 4.14
CA PHE A 130 2.50 8.48 3.05
C PHE A 130 2.61 9.19 1.70
N ILE A 131 3.59 8.79 0.89
CA ILE A 131 3.68 9.24 -0.49
C ILE A 131 2.64 8.45 -1.29
N GLN A 132 1.68 9.15 -1.90
CA GLN A 132 0.72 8.46 -2.74
C GLN A 132 1.34 8.19 -4.12
N PRO A 133 1.13 6.99 -4.70
CA PRO A 133 1.48 6.73 -6.08
C PRO A 133 0.88 7.76 -7.02
N ALA A 134 1.59 7.99 -8.11
CA ALA A 134 1.16 8.91 -9.15
C ALA A 134 1.08 8.17 -10.48
N SER A 135 0.69 8.87 -11.54
CA SER A 135 0.30 8.25 -12.81
C SER A 135 0.91 8.96 -14.00
N VAL A 136 1.30 8.19 -15.00
CA VAL A 136 1.60 8.67 -16.35
C VAL A 136 0.50 8.17 -17.27
N THR A 137 -0.08 9.06 -18.05
CA THR A 137 -1.08 8.74 -19.07
C THR A 137 -0.62 9.23 -20.42
N VAL A 138 -0.54 8.34 -21.41
CA VAL A 138 -0.29 8.69 -22.81
C VAL A 138 -1.57 8.56 -23.64
N TYR A 139 -1.82 9.55 -24.49
CA TYR A 139 -2.94 9.55 -25.43
C TYR A 139 -2.66 10.46 -26.62
N ASP A 140 -3.35 10.19 -27.74
CA ASP A 140 -3.36 11.03 -28.93
C ASP A 140 -4.36 12.18 -28.74
N TYR A 141 -3.98 13.41 -29.10
CA TYR A 141 -4.84 14.58 -29.02
C TYR A 141 -6.19 14.41 -29.73
N TYR A 142 -6.21 13.72 -30.88
CA TYR A 142 -7.42 13.50 -31.68
C TYR A 142 -8.27 12.32 -31.19
N THR A 143 -7.69 11.41 -30.38
CA THR A 143 -8.43 10.26 -29.81
C THR A 143 -8.19 10.12 -28.31
N PRO A 144 -8.62 11.10 -27.48
CA PRO A 144 -8.33 11.15 -26.04
C PRO A 144 -8.98 10.03 -25.21
N ASP A 145 -9.95 9.32 -25.81
CA ASP A 145 -10.58 8.14 -25.22
C ASP A 145 -9.62 6.94 -25.19
N ASN A 146 -8.66 6.87 -26.11
CA ASN A 146 -7.67 5.81 -26.19
C ASN A 146 -6.42 6.14 -25.36
N ARG A 147 -6.61 6.21 -24.05
CA ARG A 147 -5.53 6.48 -23.10
C ARG A 147 -4.89 5.20 -22.57
N CYS A 148 -3.59 5.25 -22.36
CA CYS A 148 -2.85 4.23 -21.63
C CYS A 148 -2.28 4.85 -20.37
N THR A 149 -2.68 4.34 -19.20
CA THR A 149 -2.22 4.85 -17.91
C THR A 149 -1.37 3.79 -17.19
N LYS A 150 -0.21 4.22 -16.67
CA LYS A 150 0.64 3.46 -15.76
C LYS A 150 0.85 4.24 -14.48
N PHE A 151 1.03 3.53 -13.37
CA PHE A 151 1.29 4.13 -12.06
C PHE A 151 2.75 3.95 -11.69
N TYR A 152 3.27 4.90 -10.90
CA TYR A 152 4.64 4.87 -10.42
C TYR A 152 4.74 5.32 -8.97
N HIS A 153 5.79 4.82 -8.29
CA HIS A 153 6.14 5.14 -6.91
C HIS A 153 7.66 4.95 -6.73
N VAL A 154 8.26 5.58 -5.70
CA VAL A 154 9.72 5.55 -5.47
C VAL A 154 10.21 4.16 -5.07
N GLU A 155 9.40 3.41 -4.32
CA GLU A 155 9.70 2.02 -3.97
C GLU A 155 9.15 1.06 -5.03
N GLU A 156 10.05 0.32 -5.69
CA GLU A 156 9.69 -0.81 -6.56
C GLU A 156 8.84 -1.82 -5.76
N GLY A 157 7.60 -2.02 -6.19
CA GLY A 157 6.64 -2.90 -5.51
C GLY A 157 5.51 -2.21 -4.73
N SER A 158 5.51 -0.87 -4.58
CA SER A 158 4.35 -0.11 -4.04
C SER A 158 3.64 0.80 -5.06
N ALA A 159 4.04 0.75 -6.34
CA ALA A 159 3.33 1.45 -7.44
C ALA A 159 1.83 1.07 -7.53
N LEU A 160 1.46 -0.08 -6.96
CA LEU A 160 0.11 -0.37 -6.52
C LEU A 160 0.16 -0.41 -5.00
N LEU A 161 -0.48 0.55 -4.32
CA LEU A 161 -0.82 0.43 -2.89
C LEU A 161 -1.19 -1.03 -2.64
N GLY A 162 -0.46 -1.72 -1.75
CA GLY A 162 -0.55 -3.17 -1.58
C GLY A 162 -2.02 -3.56 -1.54
N ARG A 163 -2.50 -4.41 -2.44
CA ARG A 163 -3.92 -4.78 -2.47
C ARG A 163 -4.04 -6.19 -1.94
N ILE A 164 -5.00 -6.40 -1.05
CA ILE A 164 -5.42 -7.73 -0.66
C ILE A 164 -6.76 -7.96 -1.38
N CYS A 165 -6.80 -8.97 -2.23
CA CYS A 165 -7.98 -9.32 -3.01
C CYS A 165 -8.43 -10.74 -2.65
N GLN A 166 -9.73 -10.91 -2.46
CA GLN A 166 -10.38 -12.22 -2.31
C GLN A 166 -11.53 -12.25 -3.30
N GLY A 167 -11.35 -12.99 -4.40
CA GLY A 167 -12.24 -12.92 -5.55
C GLY A 167 -12.18 -11.53 -6.20
N ASP A 168 -13.35 -10.94 -6.45
CA ASP A 168 -13.49 -9.63 -7.12
C ASP A 168 -13.42 -8.42 -6.17
N ILE A 169 -13.39 -8.67 -4.86
CA ILE A 169 -13.33 -7.61 -3.85
C ILE A 169 -11.86 -7.43 -3.45
N CYS A 170 -11.39 -6.19 -3.44
CA CYS A 170 -10.04 -5.82 -3.03
C CYS A 170 -10.08 -4.71 -1.98
N ARG A 171 -9.17 -4.76 -1.02
CA ARG A 171 -8.89 -3.68 -0.08
C ARG A 171 -7.44 -3.21 -0.20
N CYS A 172 -7.21 -1.95 0.14
CA CYS A 172 -5.87 -1.41 0.28
C CYS A 172 -5.27 -1.93 1.58
N ALA A 173 -4.19 -2.69 1.48
CA ALA A 173 -3.25 -2.90 2.56
C ALA A 173 -2.36 -1.66 2.68
N GLU A 174 -2.22 -1.19 3.90
CA GLU A 174 -1.24 -0.16 4.20
C GLU A 174 0.18 -0.72 4.09
N GLU A 175 1.17 0.17 4.01
CA GLU A 175 2.58 -0.25 3.95
C GLU A 175 3.06 -0.84 5.28
N ASN A 176 2.40 -0.50 6.39
CA ASN A 176 2.75 -0.94 7.73
C ASN A 176 2.09 -2.28 8.08
N CYS A 177 2.87 -3.16 8.71
CA CYS A 177 2.49 -4.55 8.93
C CYS A 177 1.58 -4.78 10.15
N PHE A 178 2.08 -4.55 11.36
CA PHE A 178 1.35 -4.76 12.62
C PHE A 178 1.90 -3.87 13.74
N MET A 179 1.06 -3.58 14.73
CA MET A 179 1.30 -2.55 15.77
C MET A 179 2.61 -2.74 16.54
N GLN A 180 2.93 -3.98 16.93
CA GLN A 180 4.03 -4.27 17.86
C GLN A 180 5.40 -3.77 17.33
N GLN A 181 5.59 -3.73 16.00
CA GLN A 181 6.86 -3.26 15.42
C GLN A 181 7.15 -1.78 15.67
N GLN A 182 6.13 -1.01 16.06
CA GLN A 182 6.23 0.43 16.28
C GLN A 182 6.49 0.79 17.74
N ILE A 183 6.57 -0.19 18.64
CA ILE A 183 6.66 0.05 20.07
C ILE A 183 8.10 -0.11 20.56
N GLU A 184 8.65 0.98 21.08
CA GLU A 184 9.94 0.99 21.75
C GLU A 184 9.75 0.71 23.26
N GLY A 185 10.52 -0.24 23.80
CA GLY A 185 10.59 -0.51 25.25
C GLY A 185 9.98 -1.84 25.68
N LYS A 186 9.89 -2.04 27.01
CA LYS A 186 9.32 -3.25 27.61
C LYS A 186 7.79 -3.17 27.57
N ILE A 187 7.17 -4.16 26.94
CA ILE A 187 5.71 -4.31 26.89
C ILE A 187 5.27 -5.03 28.18
N THR A 188 4.40 -4.40 28.98
CA THR A 188 3.86 -4.96 30.23
C THR A 188 2.43 -5.48 30.04
N ALA A 189 1.94 -6.30 30.97
CA ALA A 189 0.53 -6.72 30.98
C ALA A 189 -0.45 -5.52 30.93
N ASP A 190 -0.28 -4.52 31.79
CA ASP A 190 -1.15 -3.32 31.81
C ASP A 190 -1.17 -2.58 30.47
N MET A 191 -0.02 -2.49 29.80
CA MET A 191 0.08 -1.85 28.50
C MET A 191 -0.70 -2.63 27.45
N ARG A 192 -0.61 -3.97 27.43
CA ARG A 192 -1.39 -4.83 26.53
C ARG A 192 -2.89 -4.69 26.77
N VAL A 193 -3.34 -4.69 28.03
CA VAL A 193 -4.75 -4.47 28.39
C VAL A 193 -5.24 -3.13 27.86
N ASN A 194 -4.50 -2.04 28.12
CA ASN A 194 -4.87 -0.71 27.65
C ASN A 194 -4.95 -0.61 26.12
N MET A 195 -4.00 -1.23 25.40
CA MET A 195 -4.00 -1.24 23.94
C MET A 195 -5.12 -2.10 23.36
N ALA A 196 -5.38 -3.28 23.93
CA ALA A 196 -6.51 -4.15 23.55
C ALA A 196 -7.89 -3.53 23.86
N CYS A 197 -7.92 -2.53 24.75
CA CYS A 197 -9.08 -1.73 25.10
C CYS A 197 -9.17 -0.38 24.40
N ALA A 198 -8.22 -0.05 23.51
CA ALA A 198 -8.26 1.19 22.77
C ALA A 198 -9.55 1.31 21.93
N PRO A 199 -10.09 2.54 21.73
CA PRO A 199 -11.26 2.74 20.91
C PRO A 199 -11.08 2.18 19.49
N GLY A 200 -12.02 1.35 19.06
CA GLY A 200 -12.00 0.70 17.73
C GLY A 200 -11.44 -0.72 17.72
N VAL A 201 -10.73 -1.16 18.78
CA VAL A 201 -10.33 -2.56 18.92
C VAL A 201 -11.57 -3.42 19.16
N ASP A 202 -11.83 -4.33 18.23
CA ASP A 202 -13.06 -5.11 18.13
C ASP A 202 -12.97 -6.41 18.90
N PHE A 203 -11.88 -7.15 18.72
CA PHE A 203 -11.73 -8.51 19.23
C PHE A 203 -10.36 -8.73 19.86
N VAL A 204 -10.27 -9.71 20.76
CA VAL A 204 -8.99 -10.21 21.31
C VAL A 204 -9.09 -11.72 21.41
N TYR A 205 -8.17 -12.44 20.78
CA TYR A 205 -8.18 -13.90 20.68
C TYR A 205 -6.83 -14.49 21.05
N LYS A 206 -6.86 -15.72 21.57
CA LYS A 206 -5.74 -16.66 21.47
C LYS A 206 -6.01 -17.59 20.30
N ALA A 207 -5.12 -17.65 19.32
CA ALA A 207 -5.31 -18.48 18.13
C ALA A 207 -4.05 -19.26 17.75
N THR A 208 -4.22 -20.48 17.26
CA THR A 208 -3.14 -21.35 16.77
C THR A 208 -3.04 -21.24 15.26
N LEU A 209 -1.84 -21.00 14.72
CA LEU A 209 -1.60 -21.08 13.28
C LEU A 209 -1.61 -22.55 12.83
N THR A 210 -2.60 -22.96 12.03
CA THR A 210 -2.76 -24.35 11.59
C THR A 210 -2.29 -24.58 10.16
N GLU A 211 -2.43 -23.59 9.28
CA GLU A 211 -1.98 -23.68 7.88
C GLU A 211 -1.45 -22.32 7.40
N LEU A 212 -0.39 -22.36 6.59
CA LEU A 212 0.15 -21.19 5.90
C LEU A 212 -0.03 -21.37 4.39
N GLN A 213 -0.78 -20.47 3.77
CA GLN A 213 -1.07 -20.45 2.35
C GLN A 213 -0.42 -19.21 1.72
N PRO A 214 0.85 -19.31 1.27
CA PRO A 214 1.54 -18.19 0.65
C PRO A 214 1.02 -17.91 -0.76
N SER A 215 0.96 -16.64 -1.13
CA SER A 215 0.68 -16.19 -2.51
C SER A 215 1.68 -15.13 -2.95
N ASP A 216 1.56 -14.67 -4.19
CA ASP A 216 2.47 -13.69 -4.81
C ASP A 216 2.27 -12.27 -4.26
N ASN A 217 1.06 -11.95 -3.77
CA ASN A 217 0.71 -10.60 -3.30
C ASN A 217 0.41 -10.54 -1.79
N TYR A 218 -0.10 -11.63 -1.22
CA TYR A 218 -0.49 -11.71 0.18
C TYR A 218 -0.26 -13.12 0.71
N ASP A 219 -0.16 -13.26 2.02
CA ASP A 219 -0.16 -14.54 2.71
C ASP A 219 -1.47 -14.73 3.44
N ASN A 220 -2.03 -15.92 3.35
CA ASN A 220 -3.16 -16.33 4.16
C ASN A 220 -2.69 -17.26 5.28
N TYR A 221 -2.89 -16.82 6.52
CA TYR A 221 -2.58 -17.52 7.75
C TYR A 221 -3.89 -18.10 8.29
N VAL A 222 -4.10 -19.39 8.10
CA VAL A 222 -5.31 -20.06 8.60
C VAL A 222 -5.09 -20.36 10.08
N MET A 223 -5.91 -19.76 10.93
CA MET A 223 -5.77 -19.90 12.39
C MET A 223 -7.02 -20.49 12.99
N THR A 224 -6.85 -21.38 13.98
CA THR A 224 -7.95 -21.86 14.82
C THR A 224 -7.98 -21.03 16.09
N ILE A 225 -9.11 -20.36 16.34
CA ILE A 225 -9.28 -19.53 17.54
C ILE A 225 -9.54 -20.47 18.72
N LYS A 226 -8.62 -20.48 19.69
CA LYS A 226 -8.64 -21.38 20.85
C LYS A 226 -9.34 -20.80 22.06
N LYS A 227 -9.31 -19.48 22.19
CA LYS A 227 -9.94 -18.76 23.30
C LYS A 227 -10.38 -17.39 22.83
N VAL A 228 -11.60 -17.02 23.18
CA VAL A 228 -12.14 -15.67 22.96
C VAL A 228 -11.96 -14.85 24.23
N ILE A 229 -10.97 -13.96 24.23
CA ILE A 229 -10.62 -13.12 25.38
C ILE A 229 -11.53 -11.87 25.41
N LYS A 230 -11.80 -11.29 24.23
CA LYS A 230 -12.75 -10.19 24.04
C LYS A 230 -13.62 -10.50 22.84
N GLN A 231 -14.93 -10.60 23.09
CA GLN A 231 -15.93 -10.81 22.05
C GLN A 231 -16.03 -9.58 21.16
N GLY A 232 -15.92 -9.79 19.85
CA GLY A 232 -16.04 -8.75 18.83
C GLY A 232 -17.25 -8.96 17.92
N THR A 233 -17.13 -8.45 16.69
CA THR A 233 -18.18 -8.52 15.67
C THR A 233 -18.42 -9.95 15.13
N ASP A 234 -17.41 -10.82 15.15
CA ASP A 234 -17.55 -12.25 14.80
C ASP A 234 -18.18 -13.00 15.98
N GLU A 235 -19.48 -13.33 15.89
CA GLU A 235 -20.32 -13.78 17.01
C GLU A 235 -19.90 -15.13 17.64
N ASP A 236 -19.33 -16.03 16.85
CA ASP A 236 -18.96 -17.38 17.32
C ASP A 236 -17.66 -17.85 16.63
N PRO A 237 -16.51 -17.28 17.05
CA PRO A 237 -15.23 -17.58 16.44
C PRO A 237 -14.51 -18.75 17.12
N GLU A 238 -14.87 -19.11 18.35
CA GLU A 238 -14.20 -20.14 19.16
C GLU A 238 -14.23 -21.51 18.49
N ASP A 239 -13.11 -22.24 18.56
CA ASP A 239 -12.84 -23.52 17.91
C ASP A 239 -12.99 -23.56 16.38
N LYS A 240 -13.28 -22.43 15.73
CA LYS A 240 -13.37 -22.33 14.28
C LYS A 240 -12.08 -21.85 13.66
N THR A 241 -11.91 -22.21 12.39
CA THR A 241 -10.83 -21.69 11.54
C THR A 241 -11.23 -20.34 10.96
N ARG A 242 -10.28 -19.41 10.95
CA ARG A 242 -10.39 -18.09 10.34
C ARG A 242 -9.14 -17.76 9.55
N ASN A 243 -9.33 -16.98 8.49
CA ASN A 243 -8.24 -16.53 7.62
C ASN A 243 -7.72 -15.18 8.12
N PHE A 244 -6.44 -15.11 8.45
CA PHE A 244 -5.74 -13.86 8.72
C PHE A 244 -4.83 -13.56 7.53
N ILE A 245 -5.00 -12.41 6.91
CA ILE A 245 -4.40 -12.11 5.62
C ILE A 245 -3.47 -10.93 5.76
N SER A 246 -2.21 -11.10 5.36
CA SER A 246 -1.22 -10.03 5.40
C SER A 246 -0.57 -9.82 4.04
N HIS A 247 -0.14 -8.61 3.76
CA HIS A 247 0.62 -8.32 2.55
C HIS A 247 1.96 -9.07 2.53
N ILE A 248 2.43 -9.50 1.36
CA ILE A 248 3.67 -10.29 1.23
C ILE A 248 4.91 -9.60 1.85
N LYS A 249 4.95 -8.26 1.83
CA LYS A 249 6.01 -7.46 2.46
C LYS A 249 6.16 -7.78 3.96
N CYS A 250 5.08 -8.17 4.64
CA CYS A 250 5.03 -8.44 6.06
C CYS A 250 5.43 -9.88 6.45
N ARG A 251 5.63 -10.78 5.47
CA ARG A 251 6.00 -12.19 5.71
C ARG A 251 7.21 -12.34 6.64
N LYS A 252 8.27 -11.58 6.37
CA LYS A 252 9.51 -11.61 7.18
C LYS A 252 9.32 -11.02 8.57
N ALA A 253 8.51 -9.96 8.67
CA ALA A 253 8.22 -9.26 9.91
C ALA A 253 7.37 -10.11 10.86
N LEU A 254 6.35 -10.78 10.32
CA LEU A 254 5.45 -11.65 11.09
C LEU A 254 6.14 -12.93 11.56
N ASN A 255 6.97 -13.54 10.72
CA ASN A 255 7.76 -14.74 11.03
C ASN A 255 6.97 -15.85 11.77
N MET A 256 5.71 -16.03 11.41
CA MET A 256 4.83 -16.97 12.11
C MET A 256 5.23 -18.42 11.81
N GLN A 257 5.15 -19.26 12.83
CA GLN A 257 5.42 -20.68 12.77
C GLN A 257 4.15 -21.49 12.96
N LEU A 258 4.01 -22.55 12.15
CA LEU A 258 2.93 -23.52 12.25
C LEU A 258 2.88 -24.17 13.65
N ASN A 259 1.67 -24.46 14.11
CA ASN A 259 1.37 -25.09 15.40
C ASN A 259 1.85 -24.30 16.63
N ARG A 260 1.97 -22.97 16.48
CA ARG A 260 2.18 -22.06 17.61
C ARG A 260 0.94 -21.23 17.86
N ASP A 261 0.79 -20.82 19.11
CA ASP A 261 -0.28 -19.93 19.56
C ASP A 261 0.18 -18.47 19.47
N TYR A 262 -0.78 -17.59 19.27
CA TYR A 262 -0.57 -16.14 19.19
C TYR A 262 -1.69 -15.40 19.91
N LEU A 263 -1.32 -14.32 20.60
CA LEU A 263 -2.24 -13.29 21.07
C LEU A 263 -2.51 -12.33 19.91
N ILE A 264 -3.78 -12.16 19.57
CA ILE A 264 -4.20 -11.40 18.39
C ILE A 264 -5.34 -10.47 18.76
N TRP A 265 -5.23 -9.20 18.38
CA TRP A 265 -6.37 -8.29 18.40
C TRP A 265 -6.32 -7.37 17.20
N GLY A 266 -7.47 -6.81 16.84
CA GLY A 266 -7.59 -5.94 15.68
C GLY A 266 -8.86 -5.10 15.73
N VAL A 267 -9.04 -4.28 14.71
CA VAL A 267 -10.13 -3.30 14.61
C VAL A 267 -11.24 -3.77 13.69
N THR A 268 -12.46 -3.27 13.88
CA THR A 268 -13.62 -3.69 13.08
C THR A 268 -13.43 -3.40 11.58
N GLY A 269 -12.69 -2.35 11.25
CA GLY A 269 -12.38 -1.96 9.87
C GLY A 269 -11.63 -3.03 9.08
N ASP A 270 -10.87 -3.89 9.74
CA ASP A 270 -10.05 -4.93 9.13
C ASP A 270 -10.77 -6.29 9.00
N LEU A 271 -12.01 -6.37 9.48
CA LEU A 271 -12.86 -7.53 9.23
C LEU A 271 -13.46 -7.49 7.81
N TRP A 272 -13.39 -8.63 7.14
CA TRP A 272 -13.96 -8.86 5.84
C TRP A 272 -14.95 -10.01 5.92
N ARG A 273 -16.23 -9.68 5.77
CA ARG A 273 -17.30 -10.66 5.77
C ARG A 273 -17.19 -11.60 4.57
N GLN A 274 -17.15 -12.89 4.85
CA GLN A 274 -17.16 -14.00 3.91
C GLN A 274 -18.46 -14.82 4.08
N PRO A 275 -18.82 -15.68 3.11
CA PRO A 275 -19.99 -16.55 3.23
C PRO A 275 -19.95 -17.49 4.45
N ASP A 276 -18.76 -17.89 4.89
CA ASP A 276 -18.49 -18.85 5.98
C ASP A 276 -18.01 -18.20 7.30
N GLY A 277 -17.99 -16.86 7.38
CA GLY A 277 -17.57 -16.13 8.57
C GLY A 277 -16.87 -14.82 8.23
N TYR A 278 -15.75 -14.55 8.90
CA TYR A 278 -14.93 -13.38 8.63
C TYR A 278 -13.50 -13.79 8.25
N SER A 279 -12.88 -13.00 7.37
CA SER A 279 -11.43 -12.95 7.23
C SER A 279 -10.92 -11.67 7.88
N TYR A 280 -9.71 -11.70 8.41
CA TYR A 280 -9.10 -10.63 9.18
C TYR A 280 -7.88 -10.11 8.42
N ILE A 281 -7.82 -8.81 8.14
CA ILE A 281 -6.63 -8.21 7.54
C ILE A 281 -5.64 -7.88 8.65
N ILE A 282 -4.40 -8.37 8.52
CA ILE A 282 -3.30 -7.98 9.39
C ILE A 282 -2.71 -6.69 8.81
N GLY A 283 -2.99 -5.58 9.46
CA GLY A 283 -2.49 -4.25 9.12
C GLY A 283 -1.94 -3.50 10.33
N LYS A 284 -1.67 -2.21 10.17
CA LYS A 284 -1.02 -1.36 11.18
C LYS A 284 -1.70 -1.37 12.55
N ASP A 285 -3.00 -1.63 12.61
CA ASP A 285 -3.84 -1.59 13.83
C ASP A 285 -4.12 -3.00 14.37
N THR A 286 -3.48 -4.03 13.78
CA THR A 286 -3.52 -5.41 14.27
C THR A 286 -2.33 -5.66 15.19
N TRP A 287 -2.57 -6.32 16.31
CA TRP A 287 -1.52 -6.86 17.15
C TRP A 287 -1.37 -8.36 16.93
N MET A 288 -0.12 -8.83 16.98
CA MET A 288 0.22 -10.23 16.81
C MET A 288 1.46 -10.53 17.65
N GLU A 289 1.34 -11.38 18.66
CA GLU A 289 2.47 -11.75 19.53
C GLU A 289 2.44 -13.26 19.79
N TRP A 290 3.61 -13.91 19.73
CA TRP A 290 3.71 -15.34 20.01
C TRP A 290 3.36 -15.64 21.47
N TRP A 291 2.45 -16.59 21.67
CA TRP A 291 2.03 -17.12 22.96
C TRP A 291 2.77 -18.44 23.25
N PRO A 292 3.68 -18.49 24.24
CA PRO A 292 4.40 -19.70 24.58
C PRO A 292 3.48 -20.81 25.07
N ASN A 293 3.69 -22.05 24.64
CA ASN A 293 2.94 -23.18 25.18
C ASN A 293 3.39 -23.53 26.60
N GLU A 294 2.63 -24.38 27.30
CA GLU A 294 2.90 -24.77 28.69
C GLU A 294 4.33 -25.28 28.94
N ARG A 295 4.95 -25.97 27.96
CA ARG A 295 6.33 -26.46 28.08
C ARG A 295 7.35 -25.33 27.91
N GLU A 296 7.08 -24.40 27.00
CA GLU A 296 7.91 -23.22 26.76
C GLU A 296 7.86 -22.26 27.96
N CYS A 297 6.72 -22.16 28.65
CA CYS A 297 6.57 -21.40 29.90
C CYS A 297 7.40 -21.98 31.08
N GLN A 298 7.86 -23.24 31.00
CA GLN A 298 8.77 -23.78 32.01
C GLN A 298 10.20 -23.22 31.88
N GLN A 299 10.53 -22.60 30.75
CA GLN A 299 11.82 -21.96 30.54
C GLN A 299 11.83 -20.59 31.22
N ARG A 300 12.88 -20.33 32.01
CA ARG A 300 13.03 -19.08 32.78
C ARG A 300 12.91 -17.81 31.94
N GLU A 301 13.28 -17.89 30.67
CA GLU A 301 13.24 -16.78 29.71
C GLU A 301 11.80 -16.37 29.33
N ASN A 302 10.83 -17.30 29.44
CA ASN A 302 9.44 -17.07 29.03
C ASN A 302 8.46 -16.93 30.20
N GLN A 303 8.89 -17.20 31.44
CA GLN A 303 8.01 -17.19 32.62
C GLN A 303 7.27 -15.87 32.77
N ASP A 304 8.00 -14.74 32.76
CA ASP A 304 7.42 -13.40 32.85
C ASP A 304 6.38 -13.14 31.74
N LEU A 305 6.64 -13.62 30.52
CA LEU A 305 5.73 -13.44 29.38
C LEU A 305 4.44 -14.26 29.54
N CYS A 306 4.56 -15.49 30.02
CA CYS A 306 3.40 -16.34 30.27
C CYS A 306 2.52 -15.76 31.39
N ASP A 307 3.13 -15.30 32.50
CA ASP A 307 2.41 -14.65 33.59
C ASP A 307 1.72 -13.36 33.13
N ASP A 308 2.40 -12.56 32.30
CA ASP A 308 1.83 -11.36 31.67
C ASP A 308 0.60 -11.71 30.81
N PHE A 309 0.68 -12.76 29.99
CA PHE A 309 -0.40 -13.16 29.08
C PHE A 309 -1.62 -13.73 29.79
N GLU A 310 -1.42 -14.55 30.82
CA GLU A 310 -2.52 -15.00 31.69
C GLU A 310 -3.17 -13.81 32.38
N THR A 311 -2.38 -12.85 32.89
CA THR A 311 -2.90 -11.61 33.49
C THR A 311 -3.74 -10.80 32.50
N VAL A 312 -3.27 -10.66 31.25
CA VAL A 312 -4.03 -9.96 30.18
C VAL A 312 -5.33 -10.68 29.86
N SER A 313 -5.30 -12.01 29.73
CA SER A 313 -6.49 -12.82 29.44
C SER A 313 -7.52 -12.69 30.56
N ASP A 314 -7.10 -12.89 31.81
CA ASP A 314 -7.98 -12.85 32.97
C ASP A 314 -8.58 -11.46 33.18
N ASN A 315 -7.78 -10.40 33.02
CA ASN A 315 -8.24 -9.03 33.20
C ASN A 315 -9.30 -8.67 32.14
N LEU A 316 -9.02 -8.93 30.86
CA LEU A 316 -9.97 -8.64 29.78
C LEU A 316 -11.25 -9.50 29.85
N GLU A 317 -11.16 -10.74 30.30
CA GLU A 317 -12.32 -11.64 30.42
C GLU A 317 -13.20 -11.32 31.63
N ILE A 318 -12.59 -11.04 32.79
CA ILE A 318 -13.30 -10.91 34.07
C ILE A 318 -13.70 -9.47 34.33
N VAL A 319 -12.79 -8.53 34.12
CA VAL A 319 -12.99 -7.10 34.43
C VAL A 319 -13.52 -6.37 33.20
N GLY A 320 -13.05 -6.74 32.01
CA GLY A 320 -13.31 -6.02 30.78
C GLY A 320 -12.44 -4.77 30.65
N CYS A 321 -12.83 -3.87 29.77
CA CYS A 321 -12.05 -2.66 29.51
C CYS A 321 -12.30 -1.59 30.56
N PRO A 322 -11.23 -0.97 31.13
CA PRO A 322 -11.38 0.19 31.99
C PRO A 322 -11.95 1.37 31.18
N ASN A 323 -12.88 2.12 31.79
CA ASN A 323 -13.46 3.34 31.22
C ASN A 323 -12.46 4.49 31.14
#